data_AF-A0A3D3I420-F1
#
_entry.id   AF-A0A3D3I420-F1
#
_cell.length_a   1.000
_cell.length_b   1.000
_cell.length_c   1.000
_cell.angle_alpha   90.00
_cell.angle_beta   90.00
_cell.angle_gamma   90.00
#
_symmetry.space_group_name_H-M   'P 1'
#
loop_
_entity.id
_entity.type
_entity.pdbx_description
1 polymer ?
#
loop_
_entity_poly.entity_id
_entity_poly.type
_entity_poly.pdbx_seq_one_letter_code
_entity_poly.pdbx_strand_id
1 'polypeptide(L)'
;MGTDGGPYQTRDRAQTWELFTQIAMGHFYAVHADMRRPYWVYGGLQDNGGWAGPTQTRRGFVGPENWISLSGGDGFTALADPT
;
A
#
# COMPACT_ATOMS: atom_id res chain seq x y z
N MET A 1 -10.59 -0.35 -16.18
CA MET A 1 -9.14 -0.49 -16.51
C MET A 1 -8.41 -0.85 -15.22
N GLY A 2 -7.29 -1.56 -15.26
CA GLY A 2 -6.51 -1.90 -14.06
C GLY A 2 -5.10 -1.34 -14.18
N THR A 3 -4.57 -0.82 -13.07
CA THR A 3 -3.17 -0.38 -12.92
C THR A 3 -2.59 -0.99 -11.64
N ASP A 4 -1.30 -0.77 -11.37
CA ASP A 4 -0.65 -1.21 -10.13
C ASP A 4 -1.20 -0.53 -8.87
N GLY A 5 -1.88 0.61 -9.05
CA GLY A 5 -2.66 1.29 -8.01
C GLY A 5 -4.07 0.73 -7.81
N GLY A 6 -4.50 -0.24 -8.64
CA GLY A 6 -5.78 -0.93 -8.52
C GLY A 6 -6.72 -0.74 -9.72
N PRO A 7 -7.97 -1.23 -9.60
CA PRO A 7 -8.97 -1.13 -10.65
C PRO A 7 -9.61 0.26 -10.66
N TYR A 8 -9.81 0.77 -11.86
CA TYR A 8 -10.55 2.00 -12.12
C TYR A 8 -11.83 1.69 -12.89
N GLN A 9 -12.92 2.32 -12.46
CA GLN A 9 -14.23 2.25 -13.08
C GLN A 9 -14.53 3.56 -13.82
N THR A 10 -15.23 3.46 -14.95
CA THR A 10 -15.85 4.60 -15.64
C THR A 10 -17.34 4.36 -15.78
N ARG A 11 -18.14 5.42 -15.75
CA ARG A 11 -19.61 5.39 -15.92
C ARG A 11 -20.09 6.27 -17.07
N ASP A 12 -19.17 6.91 -17.80
CA ASP A 12 -19.45 7.94 -18.80
C ASP A 12 -18.72 7.69 -20.13
N ARG A 13 -18.50 6.41 -20.45
CA ARG A 13 -17.75 5.95 -21.64
C ARG A 13 -16.29 6.41 -21.63
N ALA A 14 -15.60 6.20 -20.51
CA ALA A 14 -14.16 6.49 -20.33
C ALA A 14 -13.77 7.97 -20.37
N GLN A 15 -14.72 8.90 -20.17
CA GLN A 15 -14.39 10.32 -20.04
C GLN A 15 -13.80 10.62 -18.65
N THR A 16 -14.32 9.98 -17.61
CA THR A 16 -13.78 10.04 -16.25
C THR A 16 -13.58 8.65 -15.68
N TRP A 17 -12.64 8.56 -14.74
CA TRP A 17 -12.24 7.33 -14.10
C TRP A 17 -12.15 7.51 -12.59
N GLU A 18 -12.79 6.60 -11.86
CA GLU A 18 -12.80 6.54 -10.41
C GLU A 18 -11.95 5.36 -9.96
N LEU A 19 -11.01 5.60 -9.03
CA LEU A 19 -10.25 4.52 -8.39
C LEU A 19 -11.18 3.74 -7.45
N PHE A 20 -11.26 2.43 -7.64
CA PHE A 20 -12.09 1.56 -6.82
C PHE A 20 -11.29 1.04 -5.62
N THR A 21 -11.38 1.77 -4.50
CA THR A 21 -10.58 1.57 -3.27
C THR A 21 -11.12 0.51 -2.31
N GLN A 22 -12.17 -0.23 -2.69
CA GLN A 22 -12.84 -1.21 -1.82
C GLN A 22 -12.10 -2.53 -1.69
N ILE A 23 -11.00 -2.71 -2.42
CA ILE A 23 -10.18 -3.93 -2.40
C ILE A 23 -8.74 -3.51 -2.12
N ALA A 24 -8.12 -4.13 -1.12
CA ALA A 24 -6.70 -3.96 -0.86
C ALA A 24 -5.91 -4.70 -1.96
N MET A 25 -5.37 -3.93 -2.92
CA MET A 25 -4.54 -4.45 -4.00
C MET A 25 -3.26 -3.64 -4.12
N GLY A 26 -2.14 -4.34 -4.27
CA GLY A 26 -0.82 -3.76 -4.48
C GLY A 26 0.17 -4.85 -4.85
N HIS A 27 1.04 -4.56 -5.79
CA HIS A 27 2.08 -5.49 -6.22
C HIS A 27 3.41 -5.14 -5.54
N PHE A 28 3.72 -5.85 -4.45
CA PHE A 28 4.99 -5.67 -3.75
C PHE A 28 6.12 -6.39 -4.48
N TYR A 29 7.24 -5.69 -4.69
CA TYR A 29 8.50 -6.32 -5.09
C TYR A 29 9.16 -7.05 -3.93
N ALA A 30 9.17 -6.42 -2.75
CA ALA A 30 9.75 -6.97 -1.52
C ALA A 30 8.95 -6.54 -0.30
N VAL A 31 8.91 -7.41 0.71
CA VAL A 31 8.22 -7.18 1.98
C VAL A 31 9.14 -7.52 3.15
N HIS A 32 9.19 -6.63 4.14
CA HIS A 32 9.96 -6.76 5.38
C HIS A 32 9.08 -6.48 6.60
N ALA A 33 9.45 -7.01 7.77
CA ALA A 33 8.76 -6.74 9.03
C ALA A 33 9.75 -6.30 10.11
N ASP A 34 9.29 -5.41 11.00
CA ASP A 34 10.06 -5.04 12.19
C ASP A 34 9.79 -5.98 13.39
N MET A 35 10.46 -5.70 14.51
CA MET A 35 10.35 -6.50 15.74
C MET A 35 9.40 -5.87 16.79
N ARG A 36 8.63 -4.84 16.43
CA ARG A 36 7.69 -4.19 17.37
C ARG A 36 6.53 -5.13 17.72
N ARG A 37 5.75 -4.82 18.76
CA ARG A 37 4.55 -5.58 19.13
C ARG A 37 3.34 -4.64 19.28
N PRO A 38 2.37 -4.65 18.35
CA PRO A 38 2.37 -5.39 17.08
C PRO A 38 3.46 -4.89 16.12
N TYR A 39 3.98 -5.79 15.29
CA TYR A 39 5.02 -5.44 14.31
C TYR A 39 4.42 -4.68 13.14
N TRP A 40 5.27 -3.91 12.47
CA TRP A 40 4.94 -3.23 11.22
C TRP A 40 5.50 -3.99 10.03
N VAL A 41 4.82 -3.85 8.90
CA VAL A 41 5.23 -4.37 7.60
C VAL A 41 5.62 -3.21 6.71
N TYR A 42 6.67 -3.42 5.93
CA TYR A 42 7.30 -2.45 5.03
C TYR A 42 7.43 -3.12 3.66
N GLY A 43 7.23 -2.38 2.58
CA GLY A 43 7.50 -2.92 1.26
C GLY A 43 7.37 -1.90 0.14
N GLY A 44 8.04 -2.19 -0.96
CA GLY A 44 8.01 -1.37 -2.17
C GLY A 44 7.02 -1.91 -3.19
N LEU A 45 6.16 -1.05 -3.74
CA LEU A 45 5.25 -1.38 -4.82
C LEU A 45 5.83 -0.99 -6.17
N GLN A 46 5.45 -1.74 -7.21
CA GLN A 46 5.64 -1.32 -8.61
C GLN A 46 4.89 -0.02 -8.87
N ASP A 47 5.64 1.00 -9.32
CA ASP A 47 5.16 2.34 -9.71
C ASP A 47 4.30 3.08 -8.67
N ASN A 48 4.24 2.59 -7.43
CA ASN A 48 3.42 3.15 -6.36
C ASN A 48 4.20 3.35 -5.05
N GLY A 49 5.54 3.32 -5.11
CA GLY A 49 6.43 3.74 -4.03
C GLY A 49 6.54 2.77 -2.86
N GLY A 50 7.26 3.19 -1.83
CA GLY A 50 7.43 2.45 -0.58
C GLY A 50 6.32 2.73 0.41
N TRP A 51 5.86 1.70 1.11
CA TRP A 51 4.80 1.81 2.12
C TRP A 51 5.18 1.10 3.42
N ALA A 52 4.65 1.61 4.53
CA ALA A 52 4.71 0.93 5.82
C ALA A 52 3.37 0.99 6.55
N GLY A 53 3.03 -0.05 7.30
CA GLY A 53 1.79 -0.09 8.07
C GLY A 53 1.83 -1.10 9.22
N PRO A 54 0.98 -0.91 10.25
CA PRO A 54 0.89 -1.83 11.37
C PRO A 54 0.12 -3.09 11.00
N THR A 55 0.44 -4.22 11.64
CA THR A 55 -0.35 -5.45 11.49
C THR A 55 -1.63 -5.48 12.33
N GLN A 56 -1.72 -4.62 13.36
CA GLN A 56 -2.91 -4.51 14.19
C GLN A 56 -3.14 -3.07 14.62
N THR A 57 -4.42 -2.70 14.70
CA THR A 57 -4.85 -1.45 15.34
C THR A 57 -5.78 -1.76 16.50
N ARG A 58 -5.95 -0.78 17.40
CA ARG A 58 -6.95 -0.87 18.48
C ARG A 58 -8.40 -0.94 17.97
N ARG A 59 -8.65 -0.67 16.69
CA ARG A 59 -9.97 -0.71 16.07
C ARG A 59 -10.35 -2.11 15.57
N GLY A 60 -9.44 -3.08 15.63
CA GLY A 60 -9.69 -4.46 15.19
C GLY A 60 -9.60 -4.67 13.66
N PHE A 61 -9.28 -3.63 12.89
CA PHE A 61 -8.97 -3.72 11.46
C PHE A 61 -7.79 -2.80 11.10
N VAL A 62 -7.08 -3.13 10.02
CA VAL A 62 -6.05 -2.27 9.41
C VAL A 62 -6.60 -1.77 8.09
N GLY A 63 -6.88 -0.48 8.00
CA GLY A 63 -7.35 0.18 6.79
C GLY A 63 -6.25 0.97 6.08
N PRO A 64 -6.53 1.50 4.87
CA PRO A 64 -5.60 2.34 4.12
C PRO A 64 -5.06 3.53 4.93
N GLU A 65 -5.87 4.09 5.84
CA GLU A 65 -5.50 5.20 6.71
C GLU A 65 -4.40 4.87 7.74
N ASN A 66 -4.08 3.59 7.91
CA ASN A 66 -3.02 3.15 8.82
C ASN A 66 -1.67 3.00 8.11
N TRP A 67 -1.64 3.13 6.79
CA TRP A 67 -0.42 3.03 6.00
C TRP A 67 0.18 4.40 5.74
N ILE A 68 1.51 4.47 5.80
CA ILE A 68 2.30 5.66 5.48
C ILE A 68 3.09 5.43 4.19
N SER A 69 3.11 6.43 3.33
CA SER A 69 3.97 6.46 2.15
C SER A 69 5.38 6.89 2.59
N LEU A 70 6.39 6.10 2.24
CA LEU A 70 7.80 6.32 2.53
C LEU A 70 8.50 7.02 1.36
N SER A 71 8.09 6.72 0.15
CA SER A 71 8.64 7.24 -1.10
C SER A 71 7.60 7.13 -2.23
N GLY A 72 7.81 7.86 -3.33
CA GLY A 72 7.07 7.70 -4.59
C GLY A 72 7.92 7.01 -5.67
N GLY A 73 7.36 6.87 -6.87
CA GLY A 73 8.04 6.18 -7.98
C GLY A 73 8.04 4.66 -7.78
N ASP A 74 9.10 3.97 -8.21
CA ASP A 74 9.26 2.54 -7.94
C ASP A 74 9.80 2.32 -6.51
N GLY A 75 9.07 1.56 -5.70
CA GLY A 75 9.37 1.35 -4.29
C GLY A 75 10.41 0.27 -3.98
N PHE A 76 10.70 -0.66 -4.90
CA PHE A 76 11.56 -1.85 -4.72
C PHE A 76 11.64 -2.44 -3.30
N THR A 77 12.55 -1.93 -2.46
CA THR A 77 12.81 -2.39 -1.09
C THR A 77 12.66 -1.26 -0.09
N ALA A 78 11.88 -1.51 0.97
CA ALA A 78 11.77 -0.64 2.14
C ALA A 78 12.08 -1.43 3.42
N LEU A 79 12.95 -0.90 4.26
CA LEU A 79 13.46 -1.54 5.48
C LEU A 79 13.31 -0.62 6.68
N ALA A 80 12.95 -1.17 7.84
CA ALA A 80 13.04 -0.47 9.10
C ALA A 80 14.51 -0.41 9.55
N ASP A 81 14.94 0.77 10.02
CA ASP A 81 16.21 0.89 10.72
C ASP A 81 16.16 0.06 12.03
N PRO A 82 17.12 -0.86 12.27
CA PRO A 82 17.14 -1.67 13.48
C PRO A 82 17.38 -0.90 14.79
N THR A 83 17.75 0.38 14.75
CA THR A 83 18.15 1.17 15.94
C THR A 83 17.01 1.92 16.60
#